data_AF-A0A930PBJ5-F1
#
_entry.id   AF-A0A930PBJ5-F1
#
_cell.length_a   1.000
_cell.length_b   1.000
_cell.length_c   1.000
_cell.angle_alpha   90.00
_cell.angle_beta   90.00
_cell.angle_gamma   90.00
#
_symmetry.space_group_name_H-M   'P 1'
#
loop_
_entity.id
_entity.type
_entity.pdbx_description
1 polymer ?
#
loop_
_entity_poly.entity_id
_entity_poly.type
_entity_poly.pdbx_seq_one_letter_code
_entity_poly.pdbx_strand_id
1 'polypeptide(L)'
;DWVEPTMLEELYKVALQDNSDVVICNYYEERQGNCKLVRQKPSSLNHIEILTSYISGTLNGFCWNKLVKNSTWNRLKIHFPKTNLCEDTWVNVKLALSPITFSYSDSAYYHYIRGENVGSITSNANKVAGLNAYNAFTSFRELLFGTPYWKVFVQYEMPWMAYLTLYYGIVSANVYKKDFQDLLNNENLDFCVMLSLRCYYLSRLIILLRKIFSHKVKNK
;
A
#
# COMPACT_ATOMS: atom_id res chain seq x y z
N ASP A 1 -5.10 17.64 -6.53
CA ASP A 1 -5.97 17.38 -5.38
C ASP A 1 -6.35 18.67 -4.70
N TRP A 2 -7.49 18.67 -4.02
CA TRP A 2 -7.97 19.79 -3.20
C TRP A 2 -8.88 19.26 -2.08
N VAL A 3 -9.20 20.10 -1.09
CA VAL A 3 -10.02 19.71 0.07
C VAL A 3 -11.13 20.71 0.32
N GLU A 4 -12.27 20.25 0.82
CA GLU A 4 -13.32 21.13 1.32
C GLU A 4 -12.79 22.02 2.46
N PRO A 5 -13.15 23.32 2.52
CA PRO A 5 -12.64 24.24 3.53
C PRO A 5 -12.90 23.79 4.98
N THR A 6 -13.96 23.01 5.20
CA THR A 6 -14.40 22.53 6.51
C THR A 6 -13.73 21.23 6.94
N MET A 7 -12.95 20.56 6.08
CA MET A 7 -12.40 19.23 6.34
C MET A 7 -11.71 19.13 7.70
N LEU A 8 -10.74 20.00 7.96
CA LEU A 8 -9.93 19.94 9.18
C LEU A 8 -10.77 20.25 10.43
N GLU A 9 -11.71 21.19 10.33
CA GLU A 9 -12.59 21.54 11.44
C GLU A 9 -13.50 20.37 11.82
N GLU A 10 -14.16 19.76 10.83
CA GLU A 10 -15.09 18.65 11.07
C GLU A 10 -14.37 17.40 11.58
N LEU A 11 -13.20 17.05 11.03
CA LEU A 11 -12.40 15.93 11.55
C LEU A 11 -11.88 16.20 12.96
N TYR A 12 -11.54 17.46 13.27
CA TYR A 12 -11.10 17.85 14.61
C TYR A 12 -12.22 17.75 15.64
N LYS A 13 -13.46 18.15 15.28
CA LYS A 13 -14.64 17.96 16.14
C LYS A 13 -14.86 16.49 16.49
N VAL A 14 -14.78 15.59 15.50
CA VAL A 14 -14.86 14.14 15.72
C VAL A 14 -13.72 13.67 16.63
N ALA A 15 -12.48 14.12 16.38
CA ALA A 15 -11.33 13.74 17.20
C ALA A 15 -11.49 14.13 18.68
N LEU A 16 -12.07 15.30 18.95
CA LEU A 16 -12.34 15.76 20.32
C LEU A 16 -13.48 14.98 20.96
N GLN A 17 -14.58 14.79 20.24
CA GLN A 17 -15.76 14.07 20.73
C GLN A 17 -15.41 12.63 21.14
N ASP A 18 -14.63 11.95 20.31
CA ASP A 18 -14.29 10.54 20.49
C ASP A 18 -12.92 10.34 21.16
N ASN A 19 -12.24 11.43 21.55
CA ASN A 19 -10.87 11.44 22.08
C ASN A 19 -9.89 10.57 21.26
N SER A 20 -9.93 10.73 19.93
CA SER A 20 -9.24 9.83 19.00
C SER A 20 -7.81 10.26 18.69
N ASP A 21 -6.95 9.28 18.42
CA ASP A 21 -5.60 9.49 17.92
C ASP A 21 -5.58 9.67 16.40
N VAL A 22 -6.48 8.96 15.69
CA VAL A 22 -6.62 9.04 14.23
C VAL A 22 -8.10 9.10 13.87
N VAL A 23 -8.48 10.07 13.04
CA VAL A 23 -9.80 10.13 12.40
C VAL A 23 -9.65 9.82 10.93
N ILE A 24 -10.44 8.88 10.42
CA ILE A 24 -10.49 8.46 9.01
C ILE A 24 -11.77 9.00 8.38
N CYS A 25 -11.70 9.53 7.16
CA CYS A 25 -12.89 9.95 6.43
C CYS A 25 -12.98 9.35 5.03
N ASN A 26 -14.17 9.43 4.44
CA ASN A 26 -14.37 9.14 3.03
C ASN A 26 -13.70 10.21 2.15
N TYR A 27 -13.66 9.97 0.85
CA TYR A 27 -13.12 10.94 -0.11
C TYR A 27 -13.81 10.84 -1.47
N TYR A 28 -13.59 11.83 -2.31
CA TYR A 28 -14.04 11.87 -3.70
C TYR A 28 -12.88 11.52 -4.64
N GLU A 29 -13.09 10.59 -5.56
CA GLU A 29 -12.22 10.35 -6.70
C GLU A 29 -12.76 11.12 -7.90
N GLU A 30 -11.95 12.04 -8.42
CA GLU A 30 -12.27 12.86 -9.59
C GLU A 30 -11.53 12.36 -10.83
N ARG A 31 -12.25 12.17 -11.93
CA ARG A 31 -11.67 11.75 -13.23
C ARG A 31 -12.49 12.29 -14.39
N GLN A 32 -11.87 13.14 -15.23
CA GLN A 32 -12.46 13.65 -16.47
C GLN A 32 -13.87 14.24 -16.26
N GLY A 33 -14.04 15.05 -15.22
CA GLY A 33 -15.31 15.68 -14.86
C GLY A 33 -16.31 14.76 -14.12
N ASN A 34 -15.98 13.50 -13.87
CA ASN A 34 -16.76 12.63 -12.99
C ASN A 34 -16.23 12.68 -11.55
N CYS A 35 -17.13 12.75 -10.58
CA CYS A 35 -16.80 12.69 -9.16
C CYS A 35 -17.49 11.47 -8.53
N LYS A 36 -16.71 10.62 -7.86
CA LYS A 36 -17.18 9.39 -7.21
C LYS A 36 -16.84 9.40 -5.73
N LEU A 37 -17.84 9.22 -4.87
CA LEU A 37 -17.61 8.94 -3.46
C LEU A 37 -16.93 7.56 -3.28
N VAL A 38 -15.78 7.56 -2.60
CA VAL A 38 -15.09 6.35 -2.15
C VAL A 38 -15.22 6.23 -0.64
N ARG A 39 -15.94 5.18 -0.22
CA ARG A 39 -16.12 4.87 1.20
C ARG A 39 -14.88 4.17 1.76
N GLN A 40 -14.46 4.60 2.94
CA GLN A 40 -13.31 4.10 3.70
C GLN A 40 -13.76 3.68 5.12
N LYS A 41 -14.98 3.16 5.21
CA LYS A 41 -15.55 2.68 6.47
C LYS A 41 -14.86 1.38 6.88
N PRO A 42 -14.13 1.34 8.00
CA PRO A 42 -13.56 0.11 8.49
C PRO A 42 -14.65 -0.81 9.06
N SER A 43 -14.43 -2.12 9.02
CA SER A 43 -15.31 -3.11 9.65
C SER A 43 -15.30 -3.01 11.19
N SER A 44 -14.21 -2.53 11.75
CA SER A 44 -13.99 -2.32 13.18
C SER A 44 -13.00 -1.18 13.41
N LEU A 45 -13.18 -0.42 14.49
CA LEU A 45 -12.25 0.64 14.92
C LEU A 45 -11.16 0.10 15.86
N ASN A 46 -11.14 -1.20 16.14
CA ASN A 46 -10.05 -1.83 16.86
C ASN A 46 -8.75 -1.73 16.04
N HIS A 47 -7.67 -1.28 16.66
CA HIS A 47 -6.40 -1.03 15.97
C HIS A 47 -5.83 -2.27 15.24
N ILE A 48 -6.08 -3.50 15.74
CA ILE A 48 -5.63 -4.75 15.11
C ILE A 48 -6.38 -5.01 13.80
N GLU A 49 -7.69 -4.74 13.79
CA GLU A 49 -8.53 -4.88 12.61
C GLU A 49 -8.22 -3.79 11.57
N ILE A 50 -7.98 -2.56 12.03
CA ILE A 50 -7.51 -1.45 11.18
C ILE A 50 -6.15 -1.78 10.54
N LEU A 51 -5.20 -2.27 11.34
CA LEU A 51 -3.89 -2.69 10.87
C LEU A 51 -4.00 -3.77 9.79
N THR A 52 -4.80 -4.81 10.07
CA THR A 52 -5.06 -5.89 9.11
C THR A 52 -5.68 -5.33 7.84
N SER A 53 -6.63 -4.40 7.95
CA SER A 53 -7.31 -3.78 6.81
C SER A 53 -6.38 -2.94 5.94
N TYR A 54 -5.41 -2.23 6.54
CA TYR A 54 -4.37 -1.53 5.79
C TYR A 54 -3.46 -2.50 5.03
N ILE A 55 -3.06 -3.61 5.67
CA ILE A 55 -2.19 -4.61 5.04
C ILE A 55 -2.94 -5.41 3.98
N SER A 56 -4.24 -5.69 4.15
CA SER A 56 -5.01 -6.42 3.14
C SER A 56 -5.54 -5.54 2.01
N GLY A 57 -5.34 -4.22 2.08
CA GLY A 57 -5.84 -3.26 1.11
C GLY A 57 -7.37 -3.06 1.12
N THR A 58 -8.07 -3.52 2.16
CA THR A 58 -9.52 -3.28 2.33
C THR A 58 -9.80 -1.87 2.85
N LEU A 59 -8.80 -1.27 3.49
CA LEU A 59 -8.77 0.14 3.88
C LEU A 59 -7.53 0.79 3.26
N ASN A 60 -7.68 1.95 2.63
CA ASN A 60 -6.54 2.58 1.96
C ASN A 60 -5.59 3.21 2.98
N GLY A 61 -4.30 2.94 2.80
CA GLY A 61 -3.21 3.52 3.57
C GLY A 61 -2.87 4.96 3.23
N PHE A 62 -3.77 5.73 2.62
CA PHE A 62 -3.52 7.14 2.29
C PHE A 62 -3.40 8.01 3.54
N CYS A 63 -2.46 8.96 3.54
CA CYS A 63 -2.33 9.89 4.67
C CYS A 63 -3.33 11.05 4.61
N TRP A 64 -3.78 11.42 3.41
CA TRP A 64 -4.50 12.68 3.17
C TRP A 64 -5.98 12.64 3.55
N ASN A 65 -6.60 11.46 3.69
CA ASN A 65 -7.99 11.31 4.14
C ASN A 65 -8.09 11.09 5.67
N LYS A 66 -7.08 11.54 6.42
CA LYS A 66 -6.97 11.28 7.85
C LYS A 66 -6.49 12.51 8.61
N LEU A 67 -6.94 12.63 9.85
CA LEU A 67 -6.38 13.56 10.83
C LEU A 67 -5.68 12.76 11.92
N VAL A 68 -4.40 13.04 12.18
CA VAL A 68 -3.59 12.31 13.18
C VAL A 68 -3.15 13.26 14.29
N LYS A 69 -3.35 12.83 15.54
CA LYS A 69 -2.98 13.58 16.74
C LYS A 69 -1.46 13.71 16.83
N ASN A 70 -0.97 14.96 16.87
CA ASN A 70 0.46 15.26 16.85
C ASN A 70 1.23 14.63 18.03
N SER A 71 0.65 14.62 19.24
CA SER A 71 1.30 13.99 20.40
C SER A 71 1.46 12.49 20.24
N THR A 72 0.50 11.80 19.59
CA THR A 72 0.61 10.38 19.26
C THR A 72 1.63 10.12 18.16
N TRP A 73 1.67 10.95 17.12
CA TRP A 73 2.72 10.90 16.08
C TRP A 73 4.13 10.97 16.69
N ASN A 74 4.36 11.93 17.59
CA ASN A 74 5.66 12.12 18.24
C ASN A 74 5.99 10.99 19.22
N ARG A 75 5.04 10.58 20.06
CA ARG A 75 5.21 9.49 21.04
C ARG A 75 5.57 8.16 20.36
N LEU A 76 4.94 7.86 19.22
CA LEU A 76 5.21 6.65 18.44
C LEU A 76 6.40 6.78 17.49
N LYS A 77 7.09 7.94 17.47
CA LYS A 77 8.25 8.22 16.61
C LYS A 77 7.97 7.89 15.15
N ILE A 78 6.81 8.33 14.66
CA ILE A 78 6.42 8.10 13.26
C ILE A 78 7.31 8.95 12.35
N HIS A 79 7.79 8.34 11.28
CA HIS A 79 8.55 8.98 10.21
C HIS A 79 8.21 8.26 8.92
N PHE A 80 8.38 8.93 7.77
CA PHE A 80 8.26 8.25 6.49
C PHE A 80 9.45 7.30 6.26
N PRO A 81 9.23 6.13 5.66
CA PRO A 81 10.30 5.24 5.23
C PRO A 81 11.02 5.84 4.00
N LYS A 82 12.22 5.34 3.69
CA LYS A 82 12.98 5.75 2.50
C LYS A 82 12.51 4.99 1.24
N THR A 83 11.21 5.02 0.96
CA THR A 83 10.60 4.48 -0.26
C THR A 83 9.68 5.51 -0.89
N ASN A 84 9.54 5.45 -2.21
CA ASN A 84 8.66 6.32 -3.00
C ASN A 84 7.33 5.64 -3.36
N LEU A 85 7.10 4.45 -2.83
CA LEU A 85 5.91 3.65 -3.06
C LEU A 85 5.48 3.03 -1.74
N CYS A 86 4.17 3.14 -1.46
CA CYS A 86 3.51 2.63 -0.25
C CYS A 86 4.05 3.24 1.06
N GLU A 87 4.71 4.40 1.01
CA GLU A 87 5.26 5.09 2.17
C GLU A 87 4.16 5.59 3.12
N ASP A 88 3.04 6.01 2.56
CA ASP A 88 1.82 6.39 3.24
C ASP A 88 1.16 5.18 3.93
N THR A 89 1.06 4.05 3.22
CA THR A 89 0.54 2.80 3.80
C THR A 89 1.43 2.32 4.94
N TRP A 90 2.76 2.37 4.75
CA TRP A 90 3.71 2.04 5.79
C TRP A 90 3.53 2.88 7.06
N VAL A 91 3.32 4.19 6.92
CA VAL A 91 3.04 5.10 8.04
C VAL A 91 1.78 4.70 8.79
N ASN A 92 0.70 4.40 8.05
CA ASN A 92 -0.57 3.98 8.65
C ASN A 92 -0.49 2.61 9.34
N VAL A 93 0.26 1.67 8.77
CA VAL A 93 0.58 0.39 9.41
C VAL A 93 1.39 0.63 10.69
N LYS A 94 2.42 1.50 10.67
CA LYS A 94 3.22 1.81 11.87
C LYS A 94 2.38 2.43 12.99
N LEU A 95 1.43 3.31 12.66
CA LEU A 95 0.49 3.86 13.63
C LEU A 95 -0.37 2.76 14.26
N ALA A 96 -1.00 1.92 13.44
CA ALA A 96 -1.95 0.89 13.89
C ALA A 96 -1.29 -0.31 14.61
N LEU A 97 0.03 -0.48 14.51
CA LEU A 97 0.79 -1.43 15.33
C LEU A 97 0.72 -1.13 16.83
N SER A 98 0.47 0.13 17.20
CA SER A 98 0.29 0.53 18.59
C SER A 98 -1.19 0.53 18.98
N PRO A 99 -1.52 0.31 20.27
CA PRO A 99 -2.89 0.35 20.76
C PRO A 99 -3.37 1.81 20.86
N ILE A 100 -3.66 2.42 19.71
CA ILE A 100 -4.18 3.78 19.58
C ILE A 100 -5.65 3.77 19.19
N THR A 101 -6.31 4.91 19.39
CA THR A 101 -7.74 5.07 19.16
C THR A 101 -8.04 5.59 17.75
N PHE A 102 -8.95 4.92 17.06
CA PHE A 102 -9.42 5.30 15.74
C PHE A 102 -10.89 5.73 15.79
N SER A 103 -11.22 6.74 15.00
CA SER A 103 -12.60 7.13 14.70
C SER A 103 -12.82 7.27 13.21
N TYR A 104 -14.08 7.22 12.81
CA TYR A 104 -14.49 7.27 11.42
C TYR A 104 -15.60 8.30 11.21
N SER A 105 -15.40 9.17 10.22
CA SER A 105 -16.42 10.08 9.69
C SER A 105 -16.96 9.56 8.37
N ASP A 106 -18.28 9.38 8.25
CA ASP A 106 -18.93 8.96 7.00
C ASP A 106 -18.99 10.09 5.94
N SER A 107 -18.52 11.29 6.29
CA SER A 107 -18.40 12.41 5.35
C SER A 107 -17.15 12.29 4.48
N ALA A 108 -17.23 12.87 3.28
CA ALA A 108 -16.11 13.01 2.36
C ALA A 108 -15.79 14.48 2.13
N TYR A 109 -14.50 14.81 2.12
CA TYR A 109 -14.01 16.19 2.01
C TYR A 109 -12.82 16.34 1.06
N TYR A 110 -12.04 15.29 0.87
CA TYR A 110 -10.86 15.34 0.03
C TYR A 110 -11.23 14.94 -1.41
N HIS A 111 -10.75 15.69 -2.39
CA HIS A 111 -10.96 15.42 -3.82
C HIS A 111 -9.65 15.02 -4.49
N TYR A 112 -9.55 13.73 -4.78
CA TYR A 112 -8.39 13.08 -5.37
C TYR A 112 -8.50 13.06 -6.90
N ILE A 113 -7.63 13.81 -7.59
CA ILE A 113 -7.69 13.98 -9.05
C ILE A 113 -6.85 12.88 -9.73
N ARG A 114 -7.51 12.02 -10.53
CA ARG A 114 -6.85 10.93 -11.26
C ARG A 114 -6.81 11.16 -12.76
N GLY A 115 -5.65 10.88 -13.36
CA GLY A 115 -5.47 10.80 -14.81
C GLY A 115 -5.00 12.08 -15.49
N GLU A 116 -4.87 13.20 -14.77
CA GLU A 116 -4.38 14.47 -15.32
C GLU A 116 -2.85 14.64 -15.18
N ASN A 117 -2.21 13.83 -14.32
CA ASN A 117 -0.78 13.93 -14.03
C ASN A 117 0.06 12.95 -14.84
N VAL A 118 0.76 13.46 -15.86
CA VAL A 118 1.70 12.71 -16.73
C VAL A 118 2.92 12.17 -15.93
N GLY A 119 3.17 12.70 -14.73
CA GLY A 119 4.30 12.33 -13.86
C GLY A 119 3.97 11.37 -12.70
N SER A 120 2.82 10.69 -12.71
CA SER A 120 2.49 9.75 -11.61
C SER A 120 3.53 8.64 -11.49
N ILE A 121 4.02 8.41 -10.27
CA ILE A 121 4.96 7.30 -9.96
C ILE A 121 4.35 5.95 -10.36
N THR A 122 3.02 5.85 -10.29
CA THR A 122 2.27 4.63 -10.64
C THR A 122 1.93 4.50 -12.14
N SER A 123 2.10 5.55 -12.95
CA SER A 123 1.71 5.50 -14.37
C SER A 123 2.80 4.99 -15.32
N ASN A 124 4.06 4.94 -14.89
CA ASN A 124 5.19 4.58 -15.76
C ASN A 124 5.71 3.17 -15.48
N ALA A 125 5.39 2.23 -16.37
CA ALA A 125 5.86 0.84 -16.31
C ALA A 125 7.35 0.69 -16.70
N ASN A 126 8.27 1.12 -15.83
CA ASN A 126 9.72 1.07 -16.05
C ASN A 126 10.47 0.36 -14.90
N LYS A 127 11.80 0.26 -14.98
CA LYS A 127 12.62 -0.35 -13.91
C LYS A 127 12.47 0.34 -12.55
N VAL A 128 12.08 1.62 -12.51
CA VAL A 128 11.83 2.36 -11.26
C VAL A 128 10.66 1.74 -10.50
N ALA A 129 9.62 1.25 -11.20
CA ALA A 129 8.51 0.56 -10.57
C ALA A 129 8.96 -0.72 -9.83
N GLY A 130 9.86 -1.51 -10.43
CA GLY A 130 10.43 -2.69 -9.77
C GLY A 130 11.30 -2.33 -8.56
N LEU A 131 12.14 -1.29 -8.69
CA LEU A 131 12.98 -0.83 -7.58
C LEU A 131 12.13 -0.30 -6.41
N ASN A 132 11.10 0.49 -6.72
CA ASN A 132 10.15 1.00 -5.73
C ASN A 132 9.42 -0.14 -5.02
N ALA A 133 8.97 -1.17 -5.75
CA ALA A 133 8.33 -2.34 -5.16
C ALA A 133 9.27 -3.11 -4.21
N TYR A 134 10.54 -3.27 -4.60
CA TYR A 134 11.54 -3.90 -3.74
C TYR A 134 11.85 -3.07 -2.49
N ASN A 135 11.98 -1.75 -2.62
CA ASN A 135 12.21 -0.84 -1.49
C ASN A 135 11.00 -0.77 -0.53
N ALA A 136 9.79 -0.85 -1.07
CA ALA A 136 8.57 -0.98 -0.27
C ALA A 136 8.61 -2.30 0.53
N PHE A 137 8.92 -3.42 -0.13
CA PHE A 137 9.08 -4.71 0.53
C PHE A 137 10.12 -4.65 1.66
N THR A 138 11.30 -4.08 1.44
CA THR A 138 12.33 -4.00 2.49
C THR A 138 11.85 -3.16 3.67
N SER A 139 11.16 -2.04 3.40
CA SER A 139 10.60 -1.18 4.44
C SER A 139 9.54 -1.90 5.27
N PHE A 140 8.63 -2.65 4.65
CA PHE A 140 7.63 -3.45 5.36
C PHE A 140 8.25 -4.64 6.10
N ARG A 141 9.30 -5.26 5.55
CA ARG A 141 10.05 -6.31 6.24
C ARG A 141 10.68 -5.79 7.52
N GLU A 142 11.35 -4.64 7.47
CA GLU A 142 11.92 -4.00 8.67
C GLU A 142 10.85 -3.70 9.74
N LEU A 143 9.63 -3.34 9.30
CA LEU A 143 8.54 -2.99 10.21
C LEU A 143 7.82 -4.21 10.80
N LEU A 144 7.58 -5.25 10.00
CA LEU A 144 6.65 -6.33 10.32
C LEU A 144 7.33 -7.68 10.60
N PHE A 145 8.57 -7.89 10.17
CA PHE A 145 9.24 -9.18 10.37
C PHE A 145 9.39 -9.51 11.86
N GLY A 146 9.01 -10.72 12.25
CA GLY A 146 8.97 -11.16 13.65
C GLY A 146 7.70 -10.75 14.42
N THR A 147 6.82 -9.95 13.82
CA THR A 147 5.49 -9.65 14.38
C THR A 147 4.44 -10.68 13.90
N PRO A 148 3.30 -10.83 14.60
CA PRO A 148 2.19 -11.66 14.12
C PRO A 148 1.64 -11.23 12.75
N TYR A 149 1.82 -9.95 12.40
CA TYR A 149 1.30 -9.34 11.17
C TYR A 149 2.16 -9.62 9.94
N TRP A 150 3.36 -10.21 10.10
CA TRP A 150 4.20 -10.63 8.98
C TRP A 150 3.45 -11.58 8.04
N LYS A 151 2.67 -12.53 8.59
CA LYS A 151 1.90 -13.49 7.79
C LYS A 151 0.82 -12.81 6.96
N VAL A 152 0.17 -11.78 7.51
CA VAL A 152 -0.82 -10.97 6.78
C VAL A 152 -0.14 -10.24 5.61
N PHE A 153 1.03 -9.64 5.84
CA PHE A 153 1.80 -8.99 4.78
C PHE A 153 2.27 -9.98 3.70
N VAL A 154 2.77 -11.15 4.08
CA VAL A 154 3.13 -12.24 3.16
C VAL A 154 1.95 -12.67 2.30
N GLN A 155 0.75 -12.69 2.88
CA GLN A 155 -0.46 -13.10 2.20
C GLN A 155 -0.93 -12.07 1.16
N TYR A 156 -1.00 -10.79 1.53
CA TYR A 156 -1.71 -9.77 0.75
C TYR A 156 -0.81 -8.82 -0.05
N GLU A 157 0.33 -8.38 0.50
CA GLU A 157 1.15 -7.31 -0.10
C GLU A 157 2.43 -7.84 -0.77
N MET A 158 3.11 -8.78 -0.11
CA MET A 158 4.36 -9.34 -0.62
C MET A 158 4.26 -9.93 -2.04
N PRO A 159 3.16 -10.59 -2.47
CA PRO A 159 3.08 -11.21 -3.80
C PRO A 159 3.30 -10.25 -4.97
N TRP A 160 2.65 -9.08 -4.97
CA TRP A 160 2.78 -8.12 -6.07
C TRP A 160 4.16 -7.45 -6.08
N MET A 161 4.74 -7.20 -4.90
CA MET A 161 6.09 -6.65 -4.76
C MET A 161 7.13 -7.64 -5.31
N ALA A 162 6.97 -8.93 -4.98
CA ALA A 162 7.80 -10.01 -5.49
C ALA A 162 7.66 -10.15 -7.01
N TYR A 163 6.44 -10.02 -7.55
CA TYR A 163 6.20 -10.06 -9.00
C TYR A 163 6.92 -8.93 -9.72
N LEU A 164 6.80 -7.67 -9.27
CA LEU A 164 7.47 -6.53 -9.92
C LEU A 164 9.00 -6.61 -9.79
N THR A 165 9.49 -7.04 -8.64
CA THR A 165 10.93 -7.27 -8.42
C THR A 165 11.49 -8.31 -9.41
N LEU A 166 10.74 -9.40 -9.63
CA LEU A 166 11.07 -10.46 -10.59
C LEU A 166 10.99 -9.95 -12.04
N TYR A 167 9.88 -9.28 -12.38
CA TYR A 167 9.56 -8.79 -13.72
C TYR A 167 10.65 -7.85 -14.25
N TYR A 168 11.12 -6.92 -13.41
CA TYR A 168 12.18 -5.98 -13.78
C TYR A 168 13.60 -6.49 -13.49
N GLY A 169 13.72 -7.65 -12.83
CA GLY A 169 15.02 -8.27 -12.54
C GLY A 169 15.89 -7.44 -11.61
N ILE A 170 15.28 -6.88 -10.56
CA ILE A 170 15.90 -5.87 -9.69
C ILE A 170 17.02 -6.44 -8.81
N VAL A 171 16.88 -7.70 -8.38
CA VAL A 171 17.85 -8.38 -7.52
C VAL A 171 18.31 -9.71 -8.14
N SER A 172 19.43 -10.25 -7.64
CA SER A 172 19.94 -11.55 -8.07
C SER A 172 19.01 -12.70 -7.67
N ALA A 173 19.16 -13.86 -8.32
CA ALA A 173 18.36 -15.05 -8.00
C ALA A 173 18.46 -15.47 -6.53
N ASN A 174 19.66 -15.38 -5.94
CA ASN A 174 19.89 -15.76 -4.56
C ASN A 174 19.20 -14.81 -3.57
N VAL A 175 19.31 -13.50 -3.83
CA VAL A 175 18.63 -12.46 -3.01
C VAL A 175 17.13 -12.62 -3.11
N TYR A 176 16.60 -12.77 -4.33
CA TYR A 176 15.16 -12.95 -4.55
C TYR A 176 14.61 -14.15 -3.77
N LYS A 177 15.24 -15.32 -3.91
CA LYS A 177 14.80 -16.54 -3.24
C LYS A 177 14.84 -16.39 -1.73
N LYS A 178 15.91 -15.81 -1.18
CA LYS A 178 16.04 -15.56 0.27
C LYS A 178 14.98 -14.61 0.79
N ASP A 179 14.76 -13.50 0.08
CA ASP A 179 13.92 -12.43 0.59
C ASP A 179 12.43 -12.77 0.51
N PHE A 180 12.02 -13.48 -0.54
CA PHE A 180 10.63 -13.85 -0.79
C PHE A 180 10.30 -15.31 -0.45
N GLN A 181 11.17 -16.02 0.28
CA GLN A 181 10.97 -17.45 0.60
C GLN A 181 9.64 -17.75 1.33
N ASP A 182 9.16 -16.81 2.14
CA ASP A 182 7.94 -17.00 2.95
C ASP A 182 6.68 -17.11 2.07
N LEU A 183 6.74 -16.65 0.82
CA LEU A 183 5.67 -16.83 -0.18
C LEU A 183 5.45 -18.30 -0.54
N LEU A 184 6.38 -19.22 -0.24
CA LEU A 184 6.15 -20.66 -0.43
C LEU A 184 4.96 -21.17 0.38
N ASN A 185 4.56 -20.46 1.43
CA ASN A 185 3.41 -20.79 2.27
C ASN A 185 2.11 -20.08 1.80
N ASN A 186 2.14 -19.32 0.71
CA ASN A 186 0.98 -18.59 0.21
C ASN A 186 0.25 -19.40 -0.88
N GLU A 187 -1.01 -19.73 -0.62
CA GLU A 187 -1.83 -20.58 -1.51
C GLU A 187 -2.26 -19.88 -2.81
N ASN A 188 -2.36 -18.54 -2.81
CA ASN A 188 -2.89 -17.74 -3.92
C ASN A 188 -1.77 -16.96 -4.64
N LEU A 189 -0.71 -17.66 -5.05
CA LEU A 189 0.47 -17.04 -5.65
C LEU A 189 0.45 -17.10 -7.18
N ASP A 190 0.86 -16.02 -7.84
CA ASP A 190 1.08 -16.03 -9.30
C ASP A 190 2.08 -17.12 -9.68
N PHE A 191 1.78 -17.84 -10.78
CA PHE A 191 2.59 -18.97 -11.24
C PHE A 191 4.06 -18.60 -11.45
N CYS A 192 4.36 -17.43 -12.01
CA CYS A 192 5.73 -17.01 -12.24
C CYS A 192 6.44 -16.71 -10.91
N VAL A 193 5.75 -16.08 -9.95
CA VAL A 193 6.32 -15.85 -8.61
C VAL A 193 6.64 -17.19 -7.93
N MET A 194 5.69 -18.12 -7.88
CA MET A 194 5.91 -19.47 -7.34
C MET A 194 7.08 -20.18 -8.02
N LEU A 195 7.10 -20.22 -9.35
CA LEU A 195 8.17 -20.85 -10.11
C LEU A 195 9.52 -20.19 -9.83
N SER A 196 9.56 -18.87 -9.65
CA SER A 196 10.82 -18.15 -9.46
C SER A 196 11.55 -18.50 -8.16
N LEU A 197 10.80 -18.91 -7.12
CA LEU A 197 11.35 -19.37 -5.84
C LEU A 197 12.14 -20.68 -6.00
N ARG A 198 11.81 -21.49 -7.02
CA ARG A 198 12.51 -22.74 -7.37
C ARG A 198 13.49 -22.55 -8.54
N CYS A 199 13.00 -22.03 -9.65
CA CYS A 199 13.68 -21.87 -10.94
C CYS A 199 13.60 -20.41 -11.44
N TYR A 200 14.29 -19.51 -10.73
CA TYR A 200 14.29 -18.05 -11.01
C TYR A 200 14.48 -17.68 -12.49
N TYR A 201 15.53 -18.20 -13.14
CA TYR A 201 15.85 -17.84 -14.52
C TYR A 201 14.79 -18.31 -15.53
N LEU A 202 14.21 -19.50 -15.31
CA LEU A 202 13.13 -20.01 -16.14
C LEU A 202 11.86 -19.16 -16.00
N SER A 203 11.50 -18.80 -14.76
CA SER A 203 10.36 -17.91 -14.53
C SER A 203 10.53 -16.55 -15.21
N ARG A 204 11.74 -15.95 -15.10
CA ARG A 204 12.04 -14.69 -15.80
C ARG A 204 11.95 -14.80 -17.31
N LEU A 205 12.44 -15.90 -17.88
CA LEU A 205 12.31 -16.15 -19.32
C LEU A 205 10.83 -16.17 -19.73
N ILE A 206 9.96 -16.86 -18.98
CA ILE A 206 8.52 -16.92 -19.25
C ILE A 206 7.89 -15.52 -19.21
N ILE A 207 8.22 -14.71 -18.20
CA ILE A 207 7.72 -13.33 -18.09
C ILE A 207 8.16 -12.47 -19.30
N LEU A 208 9.43 -12.56 -19.69
CA LEU A 208 9.96 -11.80 -20.83
C LEU A 208 9.30 -12.21 -22.15
N LEU A 209 9.06 -13.50 -22.34
CA LEU A 209 8.31 -14.01 -23.49
C LEU A 209 6.88 -13.46 -23.51
N ARG A 210 6.14 -13.53 -22.38
CA ARG A 210 4.78 -12.96 -22.25
C ARG A 210 4.73 -11.48 -22.62
N LYS A 211 5.74 -10.70 -22.22
CA LYS A 211 5.85 -9.28 -22.58
C LYS A 211 5.96 -9.06 -24.08
N ILE A 212 6.80 -9.84 -24.76
CA ILE A 212 7.00 -9.76 -26.22
C ILE A 212 5.70 -10.05 -26.95
N PHE A 213 4.98 -11.10 -26.55
CA PHE A 213 3.69 -11.45 -27.17
C PHE A 213 2.59 -10.41 -26.88
N SER A 214 2.53 -9.86 -25.67
CA SER A 214 1.56 -8.81 -25.32
C SER A 214 1.76 -7.52 -26.14
N HIS A 215 3.01 -7.12 -26.42
CA HIS A 215 3.30 -5.99 -27.31
C HIS A 215 2.93 -6.27 -28.77
N LYS A 216 3.12 -7.50 -29.26
CA LYS A 216 2.72 -7.87 -30.63
C LYS A 216 1.21 -7.85 -30.85
N VAL A 217 0.40 -8.12 -29.82
CA VAL A 217 -1.07 -8.09 -29.90
C VAL A 217 -1.64 -6.68 -29.87
N LYS A 218 -0.98 -5.72 -29.20
CA LYS A 218 -1.42 -4.31 -29.16
C LYS A 218 -1.05 -3.49 -30.41
N ASN A 219 -0.11 -3.98 -31.22
CA ASN A 219 0.38 -3.33 -32.44
C ASN A 219 -0.20 -3.96 -33.72
N LYS A 220 -1.27 -4.74 -33.61
CA LYS A 220 -2.13 -5.22 -34.70
C LYS A 220 -3.51 -4.63 -34.53
#